data_AF-A0A2G8TA62-F1
#
_entry.id   AF-A0A2G8TA62-F1
#
_cell.length_a   1.000
_cell.length_b   1.000
_cell.length_c   1.000
_cell.angle_alpha   90.00
_cell.angle_beta   90.00
_cell.angle_gamma   90.00
#
_symmetry.space_group_name_H-M   'P 1'
#
loop_
_entity.id
_entity.type
_entity.pdbx_description
1 polymer ?
#
loop_
_entity_poly.entity_id
_entity_poly.type
_entity_poly.pdbx_seq_one_letter_code
_entity_poly.pdbx_strand_id
1 'polypeptide(L)' 'MNHPRAQLNRHDIKHPRTDFRTRDVVNQAIASIPSVGLQRAAEFLSAMNVPAEVAIRTLVYPNRRRP' A
#
# COMPACT_ATOMS: atom_id res chain seq x y z
N MET A 1 -52.07 -17.45 1.34
CA MET A 1 -51.28 -16.19 1.31
C MET A 1 -49.80 -16.56 1.36
N ASN A 2 -49.15 -16.72 0.21
CA ASN A 2 -47.73 -17.10 0.13
C ASN A 2 -46.93 -15.92 -0.41
N HIS A 3 -46.03 -15.37 0.40
CA HIS A 3 -45.10 -14.33 -0.02
C HIS A 3 -43.79 -14.99 -0.44
N PRO A 4 -43.37 -14.93 -1.72
CA PRO A 4 -42.01 -15.31 -2.07
C PRO A 4 -41.07 -14.20 -1.59
N ARG A 5 -40.26 -14.49 -0.56
CA ARG A 5 -39.14 -13.65 -0.15
C ARG A 5 -38.14 -13.61 -1.30
N ALA A 6 -38.03 -12.44 -1.94
CA ALA A 6 -36.98 -12.14 -2.89
C ALA A 6 -35.62 -12.38 -2.21
N GLN A 7 -34.95 -13.47 -2.58
CA GLN A 7 -33.53 -13.65 -2.34
C GLN A 7 -32.81 -12.64 -3.23
N LEU A 8 -32.52 -11.46 -2.68
CA LEU A 8 -31.54 -10.54 -3.24
C LEU A 8 -30.20 -11.26 -3.23
N ASN A 9 -29.87 -11.84 -4.38
CA ASN A 9 -28.61 -12.51 -4.66
C ASN A 9 -27.48 -11.49 -4.45
N ARG A 10 -26.86 -11.52 -3.28
CA ARG A 10 -25.84 -10.56 -2.82
C ARG A 10 -24.48 -10.75 -3.51
N HIS A 11 -24.45 -11.42 -4.66
CA HIS A 11 -23.24 -11.95 -5.29
C HIS A 11 -22.92 -11.37 -6.67
N ASP A 12 -23.71 -10.44 -7.20
CA ASP A 12 -23.48 -9.89 -8.53
C ASP A 12 -23.01 -8.42 -8.52
N ILE A 13 -22.19 -8.03 -7.55
CA ILE A 13 -21.22 -6.96 -7.84
C ILE A 13 -20.15 -7.61 -8.73
N LYS A 14 -20.50 -7.80 -10.01
CA LYS A 14 -19.55 -8.20 -11.04
C LYS A 14 -18.50 -7.09 -11.10
N HIS A 15 -17.41 -7.28 -10.37
CA HIS A 15 -16.22 -6.45 -10.52
C HIS A 15 -15.91 -6.47 -12.02
N PRO A 16 -15.97 -5.32 -12.73
CA PRO A 16 -15.56 -5.29 -14.12
C PRO A 16 -14.16 -5.90 -14.14
N ARG A 17 -13.96 -6.93 -14.98
CA ARG A 17 -12.67 -7.60 -15.09
C ARG A 17 -11.68 -6.53 -15.53
N THR A 18 -10.98 -5.94 -14.56
CA THR A 18 -9.93 -4.96 -14.82
C THR A 18 -9.00 -5.58 -15.85
N ASP A 19 -8.81 -4.89 -16.97
CA ASP A 19 -7.95 -5.34 -18.05
C ASP A 19 -6.59 -5.79 -17.48
N PHE A 20 -6.03 -6.88 -18.01
CA PHE A 20 -4.82 -7.50 -17.47
C PHE A 20 -3.67 -6.49 -17.34
N ARG A 21 -3.58 -5.51 -18.24
CA ARG A 21 -2.58 -4.46 -18.21
C ARG A 21 -2.79 -3.50 -17.03
N THR A 22 -4.02 -3.08 -16.80
CA THR A 22 -4.36 -2.22 -15.65
C THR A 22 -4.10 -2.93 -14.33
N ARG A 23 -4.42 -4.23 -14.24
CA ARG A 23 -4.14 -5.03 -13.04
C ARG A 23 -2.64 -5.16 -12.77
N ASP A 24 -1.83 -5.33 -13.82
CA ASP A 24 -0.38 -5.42 -13.71
C ASP A 24 0.24 -4.10 -13.19
N VAL A 25 -0.18 -2.97 -13.75
CA VAL A 25 0.25 -1.64 -13.29
C VAL A 25 -0.11 -1.41 -11.82
N VAL A 26 -1.32 -1.78 -11.40
CA VAL A 26 -1.74 -1.68 -9.99
C VAL A 26 -0.88 -2.59 -9.09
N ASN A 27 -0.62 -3.82 -9.52
CA ASN A 27 0.24 -4.74 -8.77
C ASN A 27 1.67 -4.23 -8.64
N GLN A 28 2.23 -3.65 -9.71
CA GLN A 28 3.54 -3.01 -9.68
C GLN A 28 3.55 -1.81 -8.72
N ALA A 29 2.50 -0.98 -8.74
CA ALA A 29 2.36 0.14 -7.83
C ALA A 29 2.33 -0.34 -6.37
N ILE A 30 1.51 -1.35 -6.05
CA ILE A 30 1.44 -1.95 -4.71
C ILE A 30 2.80 -2.52 -4.28
N ALA A 31 3.47 -3.26 -5.16
CA ALA A 31 4.80 -3.82 -4.90
C ALA A 31 5.86 -2.73 -4.68
N SER A 32 5.68 -1.55 -5.28
CA SER A 32 6.58 -0.41 -5.11
C SER A 32 6.31 0.41 -3.83
N ILE A 33 5.16 0.26 -3.16
CA ILE A 33 4.82 1.06 -1.96
C ILE A 33 5.94 1.03 -0.90
N PRO A 34 6.53 -0.14 -0.54
CA PRO A 34 7.59 -0.19 0.45
C PRO A 34 8.85 0.57 0.03
N SER A 35 9.25 0.48 -1.25
CA SER A 35 10.44 1.14 -1.76
C SER A 35 10.24 2.63 -1.99
N VAL A 36 9.08 3.03 -2.52
CA VAL A 36 8.69 4.43 -2.70
C VAL A 36 8.57 5.14 -1.36
N GLY A 37 7.92 4.50 -0.37
CA GLY A 37 7.84 5.02 0.99
C GLY A 37 9.23 5.21 1.63
N LEU A 38 10.12 4.22 1.46
CA LEU A 38 11.50 4.29 1.94
C LEU A 38 12.29 5.43 1.28
N GLN A 39 12.18 5.57 -0.05
CA GLN A 39 12.85 6.62 -0.81
C GLN A 39 12.37 8.01 -0.38
N ARG A 40 11.05 8.22 -0.29
CA ARG A 40 10.46 9.48 0.17
C ARG A 40 10.86 9.83 1.61
N ALA A 41 10.92 8.84 2.49
CA ALA A 41 11.37 9.05 3.86
C ALA A 41 12.87 9.42 3.90
N ALA A 42 13.71 8.79 3.09
CA ALA A 42 15.13 9.14 2.97
C ALA A 42 15.33 10.56 2.42
N GLU A 43 14.58 10.94 1.38
CA GLU A 43 14.57 12.30 0.83
C GLU A 43 14.15 13.33 1.87
N PHE A 44 13.09 13.06 2.63
CA PHE A 44 12.61 13.94 3.69
C PHE A 44 13.65 14.16 4.80
N LEU A 45 14.29 13.08 5.25
CA LEU A 45 15.36 13.15 6.26
C LEU A 45 16.58 13.92 5.72
N SER A 46 16.95 13.71 4.47
CA SER A 46 18.02 14.45 3.80
C SER A 46 17.70 15.96 3.72
N ALA A 47 16.47 16.31 3.32
CA ALA A 47 16.02 17.70 3.26
C ALA A 47 16.02 18.39 4.63
N MET A 48 15.86 17.63 5.72
CA MET A 48 15.98 18.13 7.10
C MET A 48 17.43 18.16 7.63
N ASN A 49 18.44 17.92 6.77
CA ASN A 49 19.85 17.82 7.15
C ASN A 49 20.15 16.74 8.21
N VAL A 50 19.36 15.66 8.23
CA VAL A 50 19.62 14.52 9.12
C VAL A 50 20.87 13.79 8.61
N PRO A 51 21.87 13.49 9.45
CA PRO A 51 23.03 12.72 9.06
C PRO A 51 22.64 11.35 8.48
N ALA A 52 23.28 10.95 7.38
CA ALA A 52 22.93 9.73 6.65
C ALA A 52 22.94 8.48 7.55
N GLU A 53 23.89 8.37 8.47
CA GLU A 53 23.97 7.25 9.43
C GLU A 53 22.73 7.16 10.32
N VAL A 54 22.22 8.30 10.80
CA VAL A 54 21.02 8.39 11.64
C VAL A 54 19.77 8.05 10.82
N ALA A 55 19.69 8.52 9.58
CA ALA A 55 18.59 8.20 8.67
C ALA A 55 18.53 6.70 8.36
N ILE A 56 19.66 6.08 8.02
CA ILE A 56 19.76 4.64 7.74
C ILE A 56 19.32 3.83 8.96
N ARG A 57 19.81 4.17 10.17
CA ARG A 57 19.39 3.46 11.39
C ARG A 57 17.89 3.59 11.64
N THR A 58 17.34 4.78 11.42
CA THR A 58 15.91 5.07 11.60
C THR A 58 15.03 4.27 10.63
N LEU A 59 15.46 4.12 9.39
CA LEU A 59 14.73 3.45 8.32
C LEU A 59 14.89 1.92 8.35
N VAL A 60 16.09 1.42 8.64
CA VAL A 60 16.42 -0.02 8.61
C VAL A 60 16.10 -0.71 9.94
N TYR A 61 16.23 0.00 11.07
CA TYR A 61 16.01 -0.56 12.40
C TYR A 61 14.96 0.23 13.21
N PRO A 62 13.71 0.35 12.72
CA PRO A 62 12.68 1.18 13.36
C PRO A 62 12.38 0.76 14.81
N ASN A 63 12.53 -0.53 15.13
CA ASN A 63 12.23 -1.10 16.46
C ASN A 63 13.43 -1.13 17.42
N ARG A 64 14.62 -0.68 17.00
CA ARG A 64 15.82 -0.61 17.87
C ARG A 64 16.06 0.79 18.43
N ARG A 65 15.02 1.63 18.48
CA ARG A 65 15.07 2.91 19.19
C ARG A 65 15.20 2.60 20.68
N ARG A 66 16.34 2.96 21.28
CA ARG A 66 16.43 2.99 22.75
C ARG A 66 15.38 4.00 23.24
N PRO A 67 14.55 3.65 24.25
CA PRO A 67 13.66 4.62 24.88
C PRO A 67 14.44 5.78 25.47
#